data_AF-A0A7X6SBR5-F1
#
_entry.id   AF-A0A7X6SBR5-F1
#
_cell.length_a   1.000
_cell.length_b   1.000
_cell.length_c   1.000
_cell.angle_alpha   90.00
_cell.angle_beta   90.00
_cell.angle_gamma   90.00
#
_symmetry.space_group_name_H-M   'P 1'
#
loop_
_entity.id
_entity.type
_entity.pdbx_description
1 polymer ?
#
loop_
_entity_poly.entity_id
_entity_poly.type
_entity_poly.pdbx_seq_one_letter_code
_entity_poly.pdbx_strand_id
1 'polypeptide(L)' 'MQLSNSIKMLRQKMLITQEDFAKELGVSPSTVNRWEKGKARPNLTAMKKLKSFCSKNDLPYEKIETEWLSHSEEE' A
#
# COMPACT_ATOMS: atom_id res chain seq x y z
N MET A 1 8.81 7.33 8.88
CA MET A 1 8.82 6.95 7.44
C MET A 1 7.44 7.26 6.89
N GLN A 2 7.32 7.73 5.64
CA GLN A 2 6.03 8.07 5.05
C GLN A 2 5.34 6.79 4.53
N LEU A 3 4.01 6.69 4.69
CA LEU A 3 3.17 5.59 4.19
C LEU A 3 3.50 5.17 2.74
N SER A 4 3.81 6.15 1.88
CA SER A 4 4.26 5.95 0.49
C SER A 4 5.47 5.02 0.37
N ASN A 5 6.47 5.19 1.23
CA ASN A 5 7.66 4.37 1.25
C ASN A 5 7.35 2.95 1.73
N SER A 6 6.48 2.79 2.73
CA SER A 6 6.10 1.46 3.23
C SER A 6 5.34 0.65 2.17
N ILE A 7 4.44 1.29 1.40
CA ILE A 7 3.75 0.66 0.26
C ILE A 7 4.76 0.27 -0.83
N LYS A 8 5.70 1.16 -1.16
CA LYS A 8 6.74 0.87 -2.16
C LYS A 8 7.65 -0.29 -1.72
N MET A 9 8.06 -0.31 -0.45
CA MET A 9 8.87 -1.40 0.12
C MET A 9 8.13 -2.72 0.10
N LEU A 10 6.83 -2.73 0.42
CA LEU A 10 5.99 -3.94 0.35
C LEU A 10 6.03 -4.56 -1.06
N ARG A 11 5.84 -3.73 -2.09
CA ARG A 11 5.93 -4.18 -3.49
C ARG A 11 7.32 -4.71 -3.84
N GLN A 12 8.36 -3.98 -3.45
CA GLN A 12 9.74 -4.36 -3.76
C GLN A 12 10.17 -5.66 -3.07
N LYS A 13 9.66 -5.95 -1.86
CA LYS A 13 9.87 -7.25 -1.18
C LYS A 13 9.29 -8.42 -1.97
N MET A 14 8.26 -8.19 -2.77
CA MET A 14 7.66 -9.19 -3.65
C MET A 14 8.32 -9.28 -5.02
N LEU A 15 9.29 -8.41 -5.32
CA LEU A 15 9.99 -8.37 -6.62
C LEU A 15 9.06 -8.19 -7.83
N ILE A 16 7.93 -7.51 -7.65
CA ILE A 16 6.94 -7.27 -8.72
C ILE A 16 6.90 -5.82 -9.17
N THR A 17 6.42 -5.57 -10.39
CA THR A 17 6.26 -4.21 -10.95
C THR A 17 5.06 -3.48 -10.31
N GLN A 18 4.96 -2.15 -10.51
CA GLN A 18 3.77 -1.40 -10.09
C GLN A 18 2.50 -1.90 -10.78
N GLU A 19 2.62 -2.40 -12.01
CA GLU A 19 1.51 -2.94 -12.79
C GLU A 19 1.01 -4.26 -12.19
N ASP A 20 1.92 -5.16 -11.84
CA ASP A 20 1.56 -6.44 -11.22
C ASP A 20 1.00 -6.24 -9.83
N PHE A 21 1.56 -5.31 -9.06
CA PHE A 21 1.02 -4.96 -7.75
C PHE A 21 -0.38 -4.35 -7.85
N ALA A 22 -0.63 -3.52 -8.86
CA ALA A 22 -1.95 -2.97 -9.13
C ALA A 22 -2.96 -4.07 -9.51
N LYS A 23 -2.54 -5.07 -10.30
CA LYS A 23 -3.38 -6.24 -10.65
C LYS A 23 -3.74 -7.05 -9.40
N GLU A 24 -2.76 -7.37 -8.54
CA GLU A 24 -3.00 -8.09 -7.27
C GLU A 24 -3.97 -7.34 -6.35
N LEU A 25 -3.87 -6.01 -6.32
CA LEU A 25 -4.77 -5.15 -5.55
C LEU A 25 -6.06 -4.77 -6.30
N GLY A 26 -6.26 -5.21 -7.55
CA GLY A 26 -7.41 -4.83 -8.38
C GLY A 26 -7.64 -3.32 -8.43
N VAL A 27 -6.59 -2.54 -8.67
CA VAL A 27 -6.59 -1.08 -8.89
C VAL A 27 -5.81 -0.74 -10.16
N SER A 28 -5.81 0.52 -10.60
CA SER A 28 -4.99 0.93 -11.74
C SER A 28 -3.51 1.13 -11.34
N PRO A 29 -2.55 0.91 -12.26
CA PRO A 29 -1.13 1.21 -12.01
C PRO A 29 -0.90 2.68 -11.62
N SER A 30 -1.69 3.61 -12.19
CA SER A 30 -1.63 5.03 -11.84
C SER A 30 -1.98 5.29 -10.38
N THR A 31 -2.93 4.54 -9.81
CA THR A 31 -3.28 4.61 -8.38
C THR A 31 -2.11 4.19 -7.50
N VAL A 32 -1.47 3.06 -7.80
CA VAL A 32 -0.26 2.60 -7.10
C VAL A 32 0.87 3.63 -7.19
N ASN A 33 1.14 4.17 -8.39
CA ASN A 33 2.14 5.21 -8.58
C ASN A 33 1.87 6.47 -7.74
N ARG A 34 0.60 6.88 -7.58
CA ARG A 34 0.25 8.01 -6.70
C ARG A 34 0.49 7.68 -5.23
N TRP A 35 0.19 6.47 -4.77
CA TRP A 35 0.48 6.03 -3.40
C TRP A 35 1.98 6.00 -3.12
N GLU A 36 2.78 5.37 -3.99
CA GLU A 36 4.24 5.26 -3.81
C GLU A 36 4.95 6.63 -3.92
N LYS A 37 4.34 7.62 -4.57
CA LYS A 37 4.82 9.01 -4.62
C LYS A 37 4.26 9.90 -3.52
N GLY A 38 3.41 9.39 -2.63
CA GLY A 38 2.75 10.18 -1.58
C GLY A 38 1.75 11.21 -2.10
N LYS A 39 1.31 11.11 -3.36
CA LYS A 39 0.34 12.03 -3.99
C LYS A 39 -1.12 11.66 -3.71
N ALA A 40 -1.34 10.51 -3.08
CA ALA A 40 -2.65 10.01 -2.66
C ALA A 40 -2.45 8.98 -1.56
N ARG A 41 -3.50 8.76 -0.77
CA ARG A 41 -3.54 7.69 0.24
C ARG A 41 -4.47 6.57 -0.24
N PRO A 42 -4.20 5.31 0.12
CA PRO A 42 -5.17 4.24 -0.08
C PRO A 42 -6.44 4.55 0.74
N ASN A 43 -7.62 4.31 0.17
CA ASN A 43 -8.87 4.37 0.92
C ASN A 43 -9.10 3.08 1.71
N LEU A 44 -10.17 3.02 2.52
CA LEU A 44 -10.47 1.85 3.35
C LEU A 44 -10.58 0.54 2.53
N THR A 45 -11.19 0.59 1.35
CA THR A 45 -11.27 -0.57 0.44
C THR A 45 -9.89 -1.03 -0.02
N ALA A 46 -9.01 -0.09 -0.39
CA ALA A 46 -7.63 -0.40 -0.76
C ALA A 46 -6.81 -0.93 0.43
N MET A 47 -7.01 -0.41 1.64
CA MET A 47 -6.37 -0.91 2.86
C MET A 47 -6.79 -2.36 3.16
N LYS A 48 -8.07 -2.71 2.98
CA LYS A 48 -8.52 -4.11 3.09
C LYS A 48 -7.82 -5.03 2.10
N LYS A 49 -7.64 -4.57 0.85
CA LYS A 49 -6.90 -5.34 -0.17
C LYS A 49 -5.42 -5.47 0.14
N LEU A 50 -4.78 -4.41 0.65
CA LEU A 50 -3.39 -4.44 1.12
C LEU A 50 -3.23 -5.44 2.27
N LYS A 51 -4.13 -5.44 3.25
CA LYS A 51 -4.13 -6.42 4.35
C LYS A 51 -4.24 -7.86 3.84
N SER A 52 -5.17 -8.10 2.92
CA SER A 52 -5.33 -9.42 2.29
C SER A 52 -4.09 -9.84 1.50
N PHE A 53 -3.49 -8.91 0.77
CA PHE A 53 -2.25 -9.15 0.01
C PHE A 53 -1.09 -9.49 0.95
N CYS A 54 -0.89 -8.74 2.03
CA CYS A 54 0.13 -9.03 3.02
C CYS A 54 -0.07 -10.41 3.66
N SER A 55 -1.31 -10.72 4.07
CA SER A 55 -1.63 -12.02 4.68
C SER A 55 -1.42 -13.20 3.73
N LYS A 56 -1.66 -13.03 2.42
CA LYS A 56 -1.44 -14.08 1.41
C LYS A 56 0.04 -14.36 1.16
N ASN A 57 0.91 -13.38 1.41
CA ASN A 57 2.34 -13.44 1.08
C ASN A 57 3.24 -13.45 2.33
N ASP A 58 2.67 -13.68 3.52
CA ASP A 58 3.39 -13.68 4.80
C ASP A 58 4.23 -12.40 5.05
N LEU A 59 3.68 -11.25 4.67
CA LEU A 59 4.32 -9.95 4.85
C LEU A 59 3.74 -9.17 6.03
N PRO A 60 4.57 -8.42 6.78
CA PRO A 60 4.09 -7.58 7.87
C PRO A 60 3.22 -6.43 7.33
N TYR A 61 2.06 -6.24 7.95
CA TYR A 61 1.08 -5.20 7.59
C TYR A 61 0.99 -4.09 8.65
N GLU A 62 1.41 -4.38 9.88
CA GLU A 62 1.25 -3.53 11.07
C GLU A 62 1.81 -2.12 10.83
N LYS A 63 2.98 -2.04 10.18
CA LYS A 63 3.60 -0.76 9.88
C LYS A 63 2.77 0.10 8.92
N ILE A 64 2.20 -0.52 7.87
CA ILE A 64 1.35 0.18 6.89
C ILE A 64 0.05 0.63 7.57
N GLU A 65 -0.51 -0.20 8.44
CA GLU A 65 -1.71 0.12 9.22
C GLU A 65 -1.49 1.32 10.15
N THR A 66 -0.42 1.29 10.96
CA THR A 66 -0.08 2.38 11.87
C THR A 66 0.21 3.69 11.13
N GLU A 67 0.98 3.65 10.04
CA GLU A 67 1.27 4.85 9.22
C GLU A 67 0.02 5.38 8.48
N TRP A 68 -0.99 4.53 8.24
CA TRP A 68 -2.25 4.95 7.67
C TRP A 68 -3.20 5.54 8.72
N LEU A 69 -3.22 5.02 9.95
CA LEU A 69 -4.05 5.55 11.04
C LEU A 69 -3.46 6.84 11.65
N SER A 70 -2.13 6.98 11.73
CA SER A 70 -1.51 8.17 12.35
C SER A 70 -1.75 9.47 11.58
N HIS A 71 -2.14 9.41 10.31
CA HIS A 71 -2.49 10.57 9.49
C HIS A 71 -4.01 10.85 9.44
N SER A 72 -4.85 10.08 10.12
CA SER A 72 -6.27 10.43 10.31
C SER A 72 -6.52 11.35 11.51
N GLU A 73 -5.48 11.70 12.27
CA GLU A 73 -5.55 12.61 13.43
C GLU A 73 -5.12 14.06 13.10
N GLU A 74 -4.70 14.34 11.86
CA GLU A 74 -4.19 15.66 11.43
C GLU A 74 -5.11 16.39 10.40
N GLU A 75 -6.35 15.92 10.19
CA GLU A 75 -7.41 16.63 9.45
C GLU A 75 -8.38 17.34 10.39
#